data_AF-A0A0G0P1E3-F1
#
_entry.id   AF-A0A0G0P1E3-F1
#
_cell.length_a   1.000
_cell.length_b   1.000
_cell.length_c   1.000
_cell.angle_alpha   90.00
_cell.angle_beta   90.00
_cell.angle_gamma   90.00
#
_symmetry.space_group_name_H-M   'P 1'
#
loop_
_entity.id
_entity.type
_entity.pdbx_description
1 polymer ?
#
loop_
_entity_poly.entity_id
_entity_poly.type
_entity_poly.pdbx_seq_one_letter_code
_entity_poly.pdbx_strand_id
1 'polypeptide(L)'
;MTLTSGDLKNIKVLFNQVIDENESLVKKDDISHLPTKEEFYGREDKLMGELKTTREEIVILSDLNRKVNDNEERIEKIEEKLNLQPPS
;
A
#
# COMPACT_ATOMS: atom_id res chain seq x y z
N MET A 1 47.19 -31.18 -19.97
CA MET A 1 46.65 -31.43 -18.62
C MET A 1 45.17 -31.71 -18.77
N THR A 2 44.70 -32.86 -18.29
CA THR A 2 43.29 -33.25 -18.35
C THR A 2 42.78 -33.30 -16.92
N LEU A 3 41.79 -32.46 -16.61
CA LEU A 3 41.14 -32.49 -15.30
C LEU A 3 40.40 -33.82 -15.15
N THR A 4 40.62 -34.50 -14.02
CA THR A 4 39.93 -35.74 -13.71
C THR A 4 38.60 -35.46 -13.02
N SER A 5 37.72 -36.46 -12.98
CA SER A 5 36.45 -36.36 -12.24
C SER A 5 36.64 -36.12 -10.74
N GLY A 6 37.78 -36.57 -10.18
CA GLY A 6 38.17 -36.28 -8.80
C GLY A 6 38.45 -34.80 -8.58
N ASP A 7 39.16 -34.16 -9.52
CA ASP A 7 39.45 -32.72 -9.46
C ASP A 7 38.17 -31.89 -9.51
N LEU A 8 37.22 -32.26 -10.38
CA LEU A 8 35.91 -31.59 -10.46
C LEU A 8 35.10 -31.72 -9.16
N LYS A 9 35.17 -32.87 -8.49
CA LYS A 9 34.50 -33.08 -7.20
C LYS A 9 35.11 -32.20 -6.11
N ASN A 10 36.43 -32.10 -6.07
CA ASN A 10 37.15 -31.27 -5.11
C ASN A 10 36.87 -29.78 -5.33
N ILE A 11 36.83 -29.34 -6.58
CA ILE A 11 36.44 -27.96 -6.94
C ILE A 11 35.02 -27.66 -6.45
N LYS A 12 34.05 -28.57 -6.65
CA LYS A 12 32.68 -28.37 -6.18
C LYS A 12 32.58 -28.24 -4.65
N VAL A 13 33.37 -29.02 -3.91
CA VAL A 13 33.43 -28.93 -2.44
C VAL A 13 33.98 -27.58 -2.00
N LEU A 14 35.07 -27.11 -2.63
CA LEU A 14 35.66 -25.80 -2.34
C LEU A 14 34.68 -24.65 -2.65
N PHE A 15 33.95 -24.71 -3.77
CA PHE A 15 32.93 -23.72 -4.10
C PHE A 15 31.83 -23.66 -3.05
N ASN A 16 31.31 -24.81 -2.62
CA ASN A 16 30.27 -24.85 -1.60
C ASN A 16 30.78 -24.30 -0.26
N GLN A 17 32.00 -24.67 0.14
CA GLN A 17 32.62 -24.16 1.37
C GLN A 17 32.82 -22.64 1.33
N VAL A 18 33.32 -22.10 0.21
CA VAL A 18 33.51 -20.65 0.04
C VAL A 18 32.19 -19.88 0.02
N ILE A 19 31.11 -20.49 -0.50
CA ILE A 19 29.77 -19.91 -0.49
C ILE A 19 29.19 -19.95 0.93
N ASP A 20 29.38 -21.03 1.67
CA ASP A 20 28.88 -21.18 3.04
C ASP A 20 29.62 -20.28 4.05
N GLU A 21 30.94 -20.10 3.87
CA GLU A 21 31.79 -19.22 4.67
C GLU A 21 31.59 -17.72 4.35
N ASN A 22 31.02 -17.40 3.18
CA ASN A 22 30.68 -16.02 2.85
C ASN A 22 29.35 -15.61 3.50
N GLU A 23 29.43 -15.09 4.72
CA GLU A 23 28.29 -14.46 5.42
C GLU A 23 27.71 -13.24 4.68
N SER A 24 28.40 -12.72 3.65
CA SER A 24 27.95 -11.61 2.82
C SER A 24 26.96 -12.01 1.70
N LEU A 25 26.83 -13.32 1.42
CA LEU A 25 25.93 -13.80 0.38
C LEU A 25 24.51 -13.94 0.93
N VAL A 26 23.57 -13.24 0.30
CA VAL A 26 22.14 -13.35 0.60
C VAL A 26 21.67 -14.77 0.34
N LYS A 27 21.21 -15.46 1.39
CA LYS A 27 20.65 -16.81 1.30
C LYS A 27 19.19 -16.75 0.91
N LYS A 28 18.66 -17.86 0.39
CA LYS A 28 17.23 -17.97 0.06
C LYS A 28 16.34 -17.75 1.28
N ASP A 29 16.81 -18.15 2.45
CA ASP A 29 16.09 -17.97 3.72
C ASP A 29 15.97 -16.48 4.07
N ASP A 30 16.98 -15.67 3.75
CA ASP A 30 17.00 -14.22 4.04
C ASP A 30 15.97 -13.45 3.20
N ILE A 31 15.63 -13.94 2.01
CA ILE A 31 14.66 -13.31 1.10
C ILE A 31 13.28 -13.97 1.15
N SER A 32 13.10 -15.01 1.97
CA SER A 32 11.86 -15.79 2.03
C SER A 32 10.64 -14.98 2.52
N HIS A 33 10.88 -13.90 3.26
CA HIS A 33 9.85 -12.97 3.74
C HIS A 33 9.67 -11.74 2.85
N LEU A 34 10.49 -11.58 1.81
CA LEU A 34 10.32 -10.49 0.87
C LEU A 34 9.14 -10.81 -0.05
N PRO A 35 8.24 -9.86 -0.25
CA PRO A 35 7.14 -10.06 -1.17
C PRO A 35 7.67 -10.23 -2.59
N THR A 36 6.99 -11.07 -3.35
CA THR A 36 7.21 -11.13 -4.78
C THR A 36 6.81 -9.80 -5.43
N LYS A 37 7.33 -9.57 -6.63
CA LYS A 37 6.99 -8.40 -7.44
C LYS A 37 5.47 -8.24 -7.57
N GLU A 38 4.77 -9.34 -7.84
CA GLU A 38 3.31 -9.37 -8.04
C GLU A 38 2.55 -9.06 -6.74
N GLU A 39 2.97 -9.62 -5.60
CA GLU A 39 2.37 -9.32 -4.28
C GLU A 39 2.63 -7.88 -3.83
N PHE A 40 3.78 -7.31 -4.19
CA PHE A 40 4.08 -5.91 -3.91
C PHE A 40 3.16 -5.00 -4.72
N TYR A 41 3.14 -5.13 -6.05
CA TYR A 41 2.30 -4.28 -6.89
C TYR A 41 0.80 -4.51 -6.67
N GLY A 42 0.38 -5.75 -6.40
CA GLY A 42 -1.02 -6.03 -6.06
C GLY A 42 -1.48 -5.35 -4.77
N ARG A 43 -0.61 -5.22 -3.76
CA ARG A 43 -0.92 -4.46 -2.53
C ARG A 43 -0.94 -2.96 -2.76
N GLU A 44 0.01 -2.44 -3.53
CA GLU A 44 0.05 -1.02 -3.90
C GLU A 44 -1.18 -0.61 -4.73
N ASP A 45 -1.58 -1.41 -5.72
CA ASP A 45 -2.77 -1.16 -6.54
C ASP A 45 -4.03 -1.14 -5.69
N LYS A 46 -4.16 -2.08 -4.74
CA LYS A 46 -5.27 -2.11 -3.79
C LYS A 46 -5.31 -0.84 -2.93
N LEU A 47 -4.17 -0.46 -2.35
CA LEU A 47 -4.06 0.73 -1.51
C LEU A 47 -4.39 2.00 -2.29
N MET A 48 -3.92 2.11 -3.53
CA MET A 48 -4.23 3.23 -4.40
C MET A 48 -5.72 3.28 -4.78
N GLY A 49 -6.35 2.12 -4.96
CA GLY A 49 -7.80 1.99 -5.17
C GLY A 49 -8.60 2.54 -3.98
N GLU A 50 -8.27 2.10 -2.77
CA GLU A 50 -8.91 2.58 -1.53
C GLU A 50 -8.70 4.09 -1.31
N LEU A 51 -7.48 4.60 -1.61
CA LEU A 51 -7.17 6.02 -1.52
C LEU A 51 -7.99 6.84 -2.52
N LYS A 52 -8.17 6.33 -3.74
CA LYS A 52 -9.01 6.97 -4.75
C LYS A 52 -10.47 7.03 -4.29
N THR A 53 -11.03 5.93 -3.81
CA THR A 53 -12.41 5.89 -3.27
C THR A 53 -12.60 6.89 -2.14
N THR A 54 -11.67 6.93 -1.18
CA THR A 54 -11.72 7.90 -0.07
C THR A 54 -11.75 9.35 -0.56
N ARG A 55 -10.94 9.68 -1.59
CA ARG A 55 -10.92 11.04 -2.16
C ARG A 55 -12.24 11.40 -2.84
N GLU A 56 -12.84 10.46 -3.57
CA GLU A 56 -14.15 10.67 -4.21
C GLU A 56 -15.24 10.90 -3.16
N GLU A 57 -15.25 10.13 -2.07
CA GLU A 57 -16.17 10.31 -0.94
C GLU A 57 -16.01 11.69 -0.27
N ILE A 58 -14.77 12.15 -0.05
CA ILE A 58 -14.50 13.48 0.52
C ILE A 58 -15.07 14.58 -0.37
N VAL A 59 -14.96 14.45 -1.70
CA VAL A 59 -15.53 15.44 -2.64
C VAL A 59 -17.05 15.48 -2.51
N ILE A 60 -17.70 14.32 -2.49
CA ILE A 60 -19.16 14.22 -2.31
C ILE A 60 -19.60 14.82 -0.97
N LEU A 61 -18.89 14.52 0.12
CA LEU A 61 -19.18 15.06 1.44
C LEU A 61 -19.00 16.58 1.49
N SER A 62 -17.96 17.10 0.83
CA SER A 62 -17.71 18.55 0.75
C SER A 62 -18.85 19.26 -0.01
N ASP A 63 -19.29 18.69 -1.13
CA ASP A 63 -20.42 19.21 -1.89
C ASP A 63 -21.74 19.13 -1.12
N LEU A 64 -21.96 18.05 -0.37
CA LEU A 64 -23.13 17.89 0.49
C LEU A 64 -23.13 18.92 1.62
N ASN A 65 -21.99 19.12 2.28
CA ASN A 65 -21.84 20.07 3.36
C ASN A 65 -22.14 21.51 2.89
N ARG A 66 -21.67 21.89 1.69
CA ARG A 66 -22.04 23.17 1.08
C ARG A 66 -23.56 23.31 0.92
N LYS A 67 -24.22 22.28 0.38
CA LYS A 67 -25.68 22.30 0.18
C LYS A 67 -26.45 22.36 1.50
N VAL A 68 -25.96 21.71 2.55
CA VAL A 68 -26.57 21.75 3.88
C VAL A 68 -26.46 23.17 4.44
N ASN A 69 -25.27 23.77 4.41
CA ASN A 69 -25.07 25.14 4.87
C ASN A 69 -25.93 26.15 4.08
N ASP A 70 -25.99 26.02 2.75
CA ASP A 70 -26.86 26.87 1.91
C ASP A 70 -28.33 26.73 2.30
N ASN A 71 -28.76 25.52 2.67
CA ASN A 71 -30.12 25.26 3.11
C ASN A 71 -30.38 25.79 4.53
N GLU A 72 -29.43 25.65 5.45
CA GLU A 72 -29.51 26.22 6.80
C GLU A 72 -29.71 27.74 6.73
N GLU A 73 -28.90 28.46 5.93
CA GLU A 73 -29.08 29.91 5.75
C GLU A 73 -30.45 30.27 5.15
N ARG A 74 -30.98 29.44 4.25
CA ARG A 74 -32.30 29.67 3.64
C ARG A 74 -33.42 29.42 4.63
N ILE A 75 -33.28 28.39 5.46
CA ILE A 75 -34.24 28.06 6.52
C ILE A 75 -34.26 29.18 7.55
N GLU A 76 -33.09 29.63 8.01
CA GLU A 76 -32.97 30.75 8.95
C GLU A 76 -33.69 32.01 8.43
N LYS A 77 -33.44 32.40 7.17
CA LYS A 77 -34.14 33.54 6.53
C LYS A 77 -35.66 33.35 6.42
N ILE A 78 -36.15 32.11 6.31
CA ILE A 78 -37.59 31.82 6.26
C ILE A 78 -38.18 31.87 7.68
N GLU A 79 -37.50 31.31 8.67
CA GLU A 79 -37.90 31.32 10.07
C GLU A 79 -38.01 32.75 10.61
N GLU A 80 -37.03 33.62 10.29
CA GLU A 80 -37.07 35.05 10.61
C GLU A 80 -38.30 35.74 10.00
N LYS A 81 -38.59 35.48 8.71
CA LYS A 81 -39.75 36.08 8.02
C LYS A 81 -41.09 35.62 8.60
N LEU A 82 -41.13 34.40 9.14
CA LEU A 82 -42.34 33.78 9.66
C LEU A 82 -42.45 33.90 11.20
N ASN A 83 -41.48 34.54 11.86
CA ASN A 83 -41.35 34.59 13.33
C ASN A 83 -41.44 33.19 13.98
N LEU A 84 -40.79 32.19 13.36
CA LEU A 84 -40.68 30.84 13.92
C LEU A 84 -39.41 30.75 14.79
N GLN A 85 -39.46 29.97 15.87
CA GLN A 85 -38.25 29.62 16.62
C GLN A 85 -37.63 28.34 16.04
N PRO A 86 -36.30 28.31 15.87
CA PRO A 86 -35.61 27.10 15.45
C PRO A 86 -35.77 26.00 16.52
N PRO A 87 -35.86 24.72 16.14
CA PRO A 87 -35.92 23.60 17.07
C PRO A 87 -34.62 23.51 17.89
N SER A 88 -34.76 23.42 19.21
CA SER A 88 -33.68 23.28 20.21
C SER A 88 -32.93 21.96 20.13
#